data_AF-A0A1Z4IK55-F1
#
_entry.id   AF-A0A1Z4IK55-F1
#
_cell.length_a   1.000
_cell.length_b   1.000
_cell.length_c   1.000
_cell.angle_alpha   90.00
_cell.angle_beta   90.00
_cell.angle_gamma   90.00
#
_symmetry.space_group_name_H-M   'P 1'
#
loop_
_entity.id
_entity.type
_entity.pdbx_description
1 polymer ?
#
loop_
_entity_poly.entity_id
_entity_poly.type
_entity_poly.pdbx_seq_one_letter_code
_entity_poly.pdbx_strand_id
1 'polypeptide(L)' 'MSQKRIVLDQKYLPKAEEIITQTGISTYSQLFTILLVNYGDTLVKSLRGGHE' A
#
# COMPACT_ATOMS: atom_id res chain seq x y z
N MET A 1 -18.45 -2.39 -10.74
CA MET A 1 -17.26 -2.52 -9.85
C MET A 1 -17.55 -1.82 -8.56
N SER A 2 -17.37 -2.48 -7.40
CA SER A 2 -17.59 -1.85 -6.10
C SER A 2 -16.32 -1.12 -5.66
N GLN A 3 -16.33 0.21 -5.72
CA GLN A 3 -15.21 1.01 -5.22
C GLN A 3 -15.12 0.87 -3.70
N LYS A 4 -13.92 0.60 -3.18
CA LYS A 4 -13.63 0.58 -1.74
C LYS A 4 -12.88 1.86 -1.37
N ARG A 5 -13.30 2.51 -0.28
CA ARG A 5 -12.60 3.66 0.28
C ARG A 5 -11.54 3.17 1.27
N ILE A 6 -10.33 3.69 1.12
CA ILE A 6 -9.22 3.45 2.05
C ILE A 6 -8.86 4.80 2.68
N VAL A 7 -8.66 4.80 3.99
CA VAL A 7 -8.24 5.99 4.73
C VAL A 7 -6.79 5.79 5.14
N LEU A 8 -5.92 6.73 4.72
CA LEU A 8 -4.54 6.78 5.15
C LEU A 8 -4.44 7.63 6.43
N ASP A 9 -3.76 7.10 7.44
CA ASP A 9 -3.42 7.89 8.64
C ASP A 9 -2.51 9.06 8.24
N GLN A 10 -2.85 10.26 8.71
CA GLN A 10 -2.17 11.50 8.31
C GLN A 10 -0.66 11.47 8.54
N LYS A 11 -0.17 10.73 9.56
CA LYS A 11 1.26 10.64 9.84
C LYS A 11 2.07 9.94 8.73
N TYR A 12 1.41 9.13 7.90
CA TYR A 12 2.05 8.44 6.77
C TYR A 12 1.89 9.17 5.44
N LEU A 13 1.09 10.24 5.39
CA LEU A 13 0.90 11.05 4.19
C LEU A 13 2.24 11.55 3.61
N PRO A 14 3.18 12.11 4.40
CA PRO A 14 4.46 12.59 3.86
C PRO A 14 5.25 11.48 3.17
N LYS A 15 5.19 10.26 3.70
CA LYS A 15 5.89 9.11 3.11
C LYS A 15 5.24 8.66 1.80
N ALA A 16 3.91 8.69 1.72
CA ALA A 16 3.18 8.37 0.50
C ALA A 16 3.46 9.40 -0.62
N GLU A 17 3.52 10.70 -0.27
CA GLU A 17 3.86 11.79 -1.19
C GLU A 17 5.31 11.67 -1.70
N GLU A 18 6.25 11.35 -0.81
CA GLU A 18 7.64 11.09 -1.17
C GLU A 18 7.76 9.95 -2.19
N ILE A 19 7.08 8.82 -1.96
CA ILE A 19 7.09 7.67 -2.87
C ILE A 19 6.48 8.05 -4.22
N ILE A 20 5.33 8.73 -4.22
CA ILE A 20 4.68 9.21 -5.44
C ILE A 20 5.62 10.10 -6.26
N THR A 21 6.29 11.04 -5.60
CA THR A 21 7.23 11.97 -6.24
C THR A 21 8.42 11.25 -6.85
N GLN A 22 8.99 10.26 -6.16
CA GLN A 22 10.17 9.53 -6.64
C GLN A 22 9.86 8.49 -7.73
N THR A 23 8.64 7.96 -7.76
CA THR A 23 8.27 6.85 -8.66
C THR A 23 7.45 7.28 -9.87
N GLY A 24 6.89 8.49 -9.86
CA GLY A 24 5.99 8.98 -10.91
C GLY A 24 4.58 8.38 -10.85
N ILE A 25 4.22 7.71 -9.75
CA ILE A 25 2.86 7.18 -9.55
C ILE A 25 1.86 8.34 -9.47
N SER A 26 0.74 8.25 -10.19
CA SER A 26 -0.15 9.40 -10.35
C SER A 26 -1.20 9.56 -9.24
N THR A 27 -1.50 8.51 -8.48
CA THR A 27 -2.53 8.55 -7.42
C THR A 27 -2.21 7.64 -6.23
N TYR A 28 -2.76 7.96 -5.06
CA TYR A 28 -2.70 7.09 -3.87
C TYR A 28 -3.37 5.73 -4.09
N SER A 29 -4.44 5.68 -4.89
CA SER A 29 -5.10 4.41 -5.23
C SER A 29 -4.15 3.51 -6.04
N GLN A 30 -3.45 4.08 -7.02
CA GLN A 30 -2.46 3.35 -7.80
C GLN A 30 -1.28 2.90 -6.92
N LEU A 31 -0.77 3.77 -6.04
CA LEU A 31 0.25 3.41 -5.06
C LEU A 31 -0.18 2.19 -4.23
N PHE A 32 -1.38 2.24 -3.65
CA PHE A 32 -1.90 1.14 -2.84
C PHE A 32 -2.06 -0.14 -3.67
N THR A 33 -2.59 -0.06 -4.89
CA THR A 33 -2.73 -1.22 -5.77
C THR A 33 -1.38 -1.87 -6.08
N ILE A 34 -0.34 -1.07 -6.37
CA ILE A 34 1.01 -1.57 -6.60
C ILE A 34 1.54 -2.27 -5.35
N LEU A 35 1.39 -1.67 -4.18
CA LEU A 35 1.83 -2.28 -2.92
C LEU A 35 1.11 -3.60 -2.65
N LEU A 36 -0.21 -3.63 -2.83
CA LEU A 36 -1.03 -4.81 -2.61
C LEU A 36 -0.64 -5.95 -3.55
N VAL A 37 -0.44 -5.67 -4.84
CA VAL A 37 -0.08 -6.70 -5.84
C VAL A 37 1.33 -7.23 -5.62
N ASN A 38 2.30 -6.35 -5.32
CA ASN A 38 3.70 -6.77 -5.21
C ASN A 38 4.06 -7.37 -3.83
N TYR A 39 3.37 -6.95 -2.76
CA TYR A 39 3.73 -7.34 -1.39
C TYR A 39 2.62 -8.07 -0.64
N GLY A 40 1.41 -8.23 -1.22
CA GLY A 40 0.28 -8.90 -0.56
C GLY A 40 0.59 -10.33 -0.15
N ASP A 41 1.21 -11.13 -1.03
CA ASP A 41 1.57 -12.51 -0.71
C ASP A 41 2.66 -12.59 0.37
N THR A 42 3.64 -11.69 0.32
CA THR A 42 4.67 -11.56 1.36
C THR A 42 4.04 -11.22 2.70
N LEU A 43 3.09 -10.28 2.73
CA LEU A 43 2.35 -9.93 3.94
C LEU A 43 1.59 -11.14 4.51
N VAL A 44 0.90 -11.91 3.66
CA VAL A 44 0.18 -13.12 4.08
C VAL A 44 1.15 -14.15 4.69
N LYS A 45 2.30 -14.38 4.05
CA LYS A 45 3.32 -15.31 4.56
C LYS A 45 3.87 -14.85 5.91
N SER A 46 4.26 -13.59 6.04
CA SER A 46 4.82 -13.05 7.28
C SER A 46 3.82 -13.08 8.44
N LEU A 47 2.54 -12.82 8.18
CA LEU A 47 1.50 -12.83 9.22
C LEU A 47 1.05 -14.24 9.59
N ARG A 48 1.07 -15.20 8.66
CA ARG A 48 0.72 -16.60 8.94
C ARG A 48 1.87 -17.39 9.56
N GLY A 49 3.12 -17.02 9.25
CA GLY A 49 4.33 -17.64 9.81
C GLY A 49 4.70 -17.16 11.21
N GLY A 50 3.91 -16.28 11.84
CA GLY A 50 4.09 -15.85 13.23
C GLY A 50 3.51 -16.82 14.27
N HIS A 51 3.26 -18.08 13.90
CA HIS A 51 2.72 -19.13 14.77
C HIS A 51 3.63 -20.37 14.72
N GLU A 52 4.93 -20.15 14.88
CA GLU A 52 5.94 -21.18 15.16
C GLU A 52 6.67 -20.83 16.46
#